data_AF-A0A6J6C2C4-F1
#
_entry.id   AF-A0A6J6C2C4-F1
#
_cell.length_a   1.000
_cell.length_b   1.000
_cell.length_c   1.000
_cell.angle_alpha   90.00
_cell.angle_beta   90.00
_cell.angle_gamma   90.00
#
_symmetry.space_group_name_H-M   'P 1'
#
loop_
_entity.id
_entity.type
_entity.pdbx_description
1 polymer ?
#
loop_
_entity_poly.entity_id
_entity_poly.type
_entity_poly.pdbx_seq_one_letter_code
_entity_poly.pdbx_strand_id
1 'polypeptide(L)'
;MLGGIAFFALLGGVTWGIAALLSGNPERLEERLATPTFEVGSTEFVAGQIADGGPLLFQGLVGDDADRSIVLNHEGDDPGRGWSVRYAFPADRDDTCPVSQVEGTARFTDCDGRELGYDDLARPDRVRPLISDVVVIDLRGAQQDAAQDADGETDPSGTTTPPTTSEAP
;
A
#
# COMPACT_ATOMS: atom_id res chain seq x y z
N MET A 1 41.57 28.80 -18.59
CA MET A 1 41.48 27.37 -18.20
C MET A 1 41.47 27.20 -16.67
N LEU A 2 42.48 27.72 -15.94
CA LEU A 2 42.61 27.51 -14.49
C LEU A 2 41.43 27.99 -13.61
N GLY A 3 40.79 29.12 -13.95
CA GLY A 3 39.64 29.62 -13.17
C GLY A 3 38.38 28.76 -13.27
N GLY A 4 38.14 28.12 -14.43
CA GLY A 4 37.01 27.22 -14.61
C GLY A 4 37.17 25.95 -13.78
N ILE A 5 38.39 25.38 -13.74
CA ILE A 5 38.70 24.18 -12.96
C ILE A 5 38.48 24.44 -11.46
N ALA A 6 38.94 25.59 -10.95
CA ALA A 6 38.72 25.95 -9.56
C ALA A 6 37.22 26.09 -9.20
N PHE A 7 36.43 26.67 -10.10
CA PHE A 7 34.98 26.79 -9.93
C PHE A 7 34.28 25.42 -9.86
N PHE A 8 34.58 24.50 -10.78
CA PHE A 8 33.97 23.17 -10.79
C PHE A 8 34.42 22.31 -9.61
N ALA A 9 35.67 22.43 -9.17
CA ALA A 9 36.15 21.73 -7.98
C ALA A 9 35.41 22.21 -6.72
N LEU A 10 35.19 23.52 -6.60
CA LEU A 10 34.45 24.11 -5.49
C LEU A 10 32.97 23.71 -5.54
N LEU A 11 32.34 23.81 -6.72
CA LEU A 11 30.94 23.41 -6.91
C LEU A 11 30.75 21.92 -6.59
N GLY A 12 31.59 21.05 -7.14
CA GLY A 12 31.54 19.60 -6.91
C GLY A 12 31.75 19.25 -5.44
N GLY A 13 32.70 19.92 -4.77
CA GLY A 13 32.93 19.73 -3.33
C GLY A 13 31.74 20.16 -2.47
N VAL A 14 31.10 21.29 -2.78
CA VAL A 14 29.90 21.76 -2.08
C VAL A 14 28.73 20.80 -2.31
N THR A 15 28.48 20.39 -3.56
CA THR A 15 27.41 19.44 -3.89
C THR A 15 27.64 18.09 -3.22
N TRP A 16 28.87 17.56 -3.26
CA TRP A 16 29.23 16.31 -2.59
C TRP A 16 29.09 16.42 -1.07
N GLY A 17 29.46 17.54 -0.47
CA GLY A 17 29.30 17.79 0.96
C GLY A 17 27.83 17.82 1.40
N ILE A 18 26.95 18.48 0.63
CA ILE A 18 25.51 18.46 0.87
C ILE A 18 24.95 17.05 0.71
N ALA A 19 25.38 16.32 -0.33
CA ALA A 19 24.98 14.93 -0.54
C ALA A 19 25.38 14.03 0.63
N ALA A 20 26.64 14.06 1.07
CA ALA A 20 27.12 13.26 2.20
C ALA A 20 26.37 13.57 3.50
N LEU A 21 25.98 14.83 3.72
CA LEU A 21 25.19 15.25 4.89
C LEU A 21 23.75 14.73 4.84
N LEU A 22 23.13 14.67 3.65
CA LEU A 22 21.78 14.12 3.45
C LEU A 22 21.79 12.58 3.45
N SER A 23 22.81 11.95 2.86
CA SER A 23 22.98 10.50 2.77
C SER A 23 23.34 9.81 4.08
N GLY A 24 23.52 10.55 5.18
CA GLY A 24 23.75 9.98 6.51
C GLY A 24 22.49 9.37 7.17
N ASN A 25 21.31 9.49 6.56
CA ASN A 25 20.05 8.90 7.03
C ASN A 25 19.19 8.35 5.86
N PRO A 26 19.68 7.41 5.03
CA PRO A 26 18.92 6.89 3.89
C PRO A 26 17.70 6.07 4.33
N GLU A 27 17.82 5.35 5.45
CA GLU A 27 16.79 4.48 6.04
C GLU A 27 15.45 5.19 6.37
N ARG A 28 15.41 6.52 6.48
CA ARG A 28 14.17 7.27 6.84
C ARG A 28 13.42 7.90 5.67
N LEU A 29 13.96 7.83 4.45
CA LEU A 29 13.36 8.48 3.28
C LEU A 29 12.53 7.51 2.44
N GLU A 30 12.87 6.22 2.45
CA GLU A 30 12.14 5.19 1.69
C GLU A 30 10.80 4.80 2.35
N GLU A 31 10.70 4.78 3.69
CA GLU A 31 9.47 4.47 4.43
C GLU A 31 8.35 5.53 4.34
N ARG A 32 8.55 6.68 3.67
CA ARG A 32 7.65 7.84 3.75
C ARG A 32 6.99 8.26 2.44
N LEU A 33 7.15 7.49 1.37
CA LEU A 33 6.63 7.85 0.04
C LEU A 33 5.22 7.31 -0.25
N ALA A 34 4.69 6.41 0.59
CA ALA A 34 3.30 5.98 0.50
C ALA A 34 2.49 6.66 1.63
N THR A 35 1.46 7.43 1.26
CA THR A 35 0.56 8.03 2.26
C THR A 35 -0.09 6.89 3.06
N PRO A 36 0.06 6.86 4.39
CA PRO A 36 -0.39 5.73 5.23
C PRO A 36 -1.91 5.57 5.28
N THR A 37 -2.63 6.57 4.79
CA THR A 37 -4.08 6.69 4.89
C THR A 37 -4.65 7.32 3.63
N PHE A 38 -5.76 6.78 3.13
CA PHE A 38 -6.48 7.34 1.99
C PHE A 38 -7.82 7.91 2.45
N GLU A 39 -7.98 9.23 2.33
CA GLU A 39 -9.25 9.90 2.65
C GLU A 39 -10.22 9.73 1.48
N VAL A 40 -11.41 9.19 1.77
CA VAL A 40 -12.43 8.89 0.76
C VAL A 40 -13.38 10.07 0.59
N GLY A 41 -13.82 10.68 1.70
CA GLY A 41 -14.78 11.78 1.70
C GLY A 41 -15.61 11.80 2.99
N SER A 42 -16.64 12.67 3.03
CA SER A 42 -17.52 12.75 4.20
C SER A 42 -18.33 11.48 4.38
N THR A 43 -18.48 11.06 5.63
CA THR A 43 -19.09 9.78 5.98
C THR A 43 -20.53 9.67 5.49
N GLU A 44 -21.33 10.72 5.65
CA GLU A 44 -22.71 10.75 5.18
C GLU A 44 -22.81 10.66 3.66
N PHE A 45 -21.94 11.37 2.94
CA PHE A 45 -21.96 11.40 1.49
C PHE A 45 -21.52 10.06 0.90
N VAL A 46 -20.45 9.48 1.44
CA VAL A 46 -19.93 8.19 0.98
C VAL A 46 -20.92 7.07 1.30
N ALA A 47 -21.54 7.06 2.49
CA ALA A 47 -22.58 6.11 2.83
C ALA A 47 -23.78 6.20 1.87
N GLY A 48 -24.24 7.42 1.56
CA GLY A 48 -25.32 7.64 0.60
C GLY A 48 -24.99 7.14 -0.81
N GLN A 49 -23.77 7.44 -1.29
CA GLN A 49 -23.32 6.92 -2.59
C GLN A 49 -23.29 5.39 -2.64
N ILE A 50 -22.87 4.74 -1.55
CA ILE A 50 -22.83 3.27 -1.49
C ILE A 50 -24.25 2.69 -1.44
N ALA A 51 -25.15 3.32 -0.70
CA ALA A 51 -26.55 2.90 -0.63
C ALA A 51 -27.24 2.95 -2.01
N ASP A 52 -26.93 3.97 -2.82
CA ASP A 52 -27.54 4.17 -4.13
C ASP A 52 -26.82 3.43 -5.27
N GLY A 53 -25.48 3.39 -5.24
CA GLY A 53 -24.64 2.93 -6.34
C GLY A 53 -23.86 1.63 -6.08
N GLY A 54 -23.90 1.12 -4.86
CA GLY A 54 -23.11 -0.02 -4.42
C GLY A 54 -21.70 0.34 -3.94
N PRO A 55 -20.90 -0.66 -3.54
CA PRO A 55 -19.58 -0.48 -2.96
C PRO A 55 -18.63 0.32 -3.87
N LEU A 56 -17.73 1.11 -3.28
CA LEU A 56 -16.75 1.89 -4.02
C LEU A 56 -15.48 1.09 -4.26
N LEU A 57 -15.08 0.98 -5.53
CA LEU A 57 -13.84 0.32 -5.94
C LEU A 57 -12.73 1.35 -6.16
N PHE A 58 -11.64 1.22 -5.40
CA PHE A 58 -10.43 2.03 -5.56
C PHE A 58 -9.32 1.19 -6.16
N GLN A 59 -8.85 1.60 -7.34
CA GLN A 59 -7.79 0.90 -8.06
C GLN A 59 -6.42 1.28 -7.50
N GLY A 60 -5.59 0.27 -7.24
CA GLY A 60 -4.18 0.48 -6.91
C GLY A 60 -3.91 1.33 -5.68
N LEU A 61 -4.43 0.92 -4.53
CA LEU A 61 -4.20 1.63 -3.25
C LEU A 61 -3.28 0.87 -2.29
N VAL A 62 -3.05 -0.43 -2.50
CA VAL A 62 -2.36 -1.30 -1.55
C VAL A 62 -1.16 -1.97 -2.23
N GLY A 63 -0.06 -2.17 -1.50
CA GLY A 63 1.19 -2.74 -2.01
C GLY A 63 2.24 -1.69 -2.41
N ASP A 64 3.50 -2.11 -2.55
CA ASP A 64 4.63 -1.20 -2.83
C ASP A 64 4.49 -0.52 -4.20
N ASP A 65 3.90 -1.22 -5.17
CA ASP A 65 3.64 -0.72 -6.51
C ASP A 65 2.21 -0.18 -6.67
N ALA A 66 1.45 -0.04 -5.56
CA ALA A 66 0.03 0.32 -5.62
C ALA A 66 -0.74 -0.59 -6.60
N ASP A 67 -0.50 -1.89 -6.49
CA ASP A 67 -0.95 -2.95 -7.40
C ASP A 67 -2.24 -3.62 -6.92
N ARG A 68 -2.57 -3.51 -5.63
CA ARG A 68 -3.76 -4.12 -5.05
C ARG A 68 -4.89 -3.11 -4.88
N SER A 69 -6.01 -3.42 -5.53
CA SER A 69 -7.24 -2.65 -5.50
C SER A 69 -8.13 -3.09 -4.33
N ILE A 70 -8.92 -2.15 -3.80
CA ILE A 70 -9.79 -2.39 -2.64
C ILE A 70 -11.23 -1.96 -2.93
N VAL A 71 -12.16 -2.62 -2.24
CA VAL A 71 -13.59 -2.34 -2.31
C VAL A 71 -14.07 -1.93 -0.93
N LEU A 72 -14.53 -0.68 -0.81
CA LEU A 72 -15.13 -0.12 0.39
C LEU A 72 -16.65 -0.31 0.32
N ASN A 73 -17.24 -0.86 1.38
CA ASN A 73 -18.68 -0.99 1.51
C ASN A 73 -19.19 -0.42 2.83
N HIS A 74 -20.47 -0.08 2.83
CA HIS A 74 -21.24 0.39 3.97
C HIS A 74 -22.61 -0.29 3.94
N GLU A 75 -23.03 -0.81 5.08
CA GLU A 75 -24.34 -1.45 5.24
C GLU A 75 -25.10 -0.88 6.43
N GLY A 76 -26.40 -0.64 6.23
CA GLY A 76 -27.33 -0.14 7.23
C GLY A 76 -27.58 1.37 7.12
N ASP A 77 -28.51 1.86 7.94
CA ASP A 77 -28.99 3.25 7.85
C ASP A 77 -28.12 4.26 8.61
N ASP A 78 -27.23 3.79 9.49
CA ASP A 78 -26.38 4.63 10.30
C ASP A 78 -25.02 4.85 9.59
N PRO A 79 -24.72 6.07 9.11
CA PRO A 79 -23.46 6.35 8.43
C PRO A 79 -22.24 6.19 9.34
N GLY A 80 -22.38 6.22 10.67
CA GLY A 80 -21.25 6.02 11.59
C GLY A 80 -20.85 4.56 11.82
N ARG A 81 -21.58 3.58 11.27
CA ARG A 81 -21.40 2.13 11.54
C ARG A 81 -21.55 1.30 10.26
N GLY A 82 -21.17 0.03 10.29
CA GLY A 82 -21.41 -0.89 9.17
C GLY A 82 -20.39 -0.82 8.02
N TRP A 83 -19.24 -0.21 8.24
CA TRP A 83 -18.18 -0.09 7.24
C TRP A 83 -17.31 -1.34 7.15
N SER A 84 -16.95 -1.72 5.93
CA SER A 84 -16.05 -2.84 5.67
C SER A 84 -15.20 -2.62 4.42
N VAL A 85 -14.08 -3.33 4.34
CA VAL A 85 -13.17 -3.30 3.17
C VAL A 85 -12.87 -4.74 2.74
N ARG A 86 -12.81 -4.94 1.43
CA ARG A 86 -12.34 -6.17 0.77
C ARG A 86 -11.26 -5.83 -0.23
N TYR A 87 -10.45 -6.81 -0.63
CA TYR A 87 -9.67 -6.68 -1.84
C TYR A 87 -10.57 -6.82 -3.07
N ALA A 88 -10.16 -6.25 -4.20
CA ALA A 88 -10.88 -6.38 -5.47
C ALA A 88 -10.48 -7.67 -6.23
N PHE A 89 -10.40 -8.81 -5.52
CA PHE A 89 -10.24 -10.14 -6.10
C PHE A 89 -11.02 -11.19 -5.27
N PRO A 90 -11.42 -12.33 -5.86
CA PRO A 90 -12.19 -13.37 -5.16
C PRO A 90 -11.42 -13.98 -3.98
N ALA A 91 -12.12 -14.37 -2.91
CA ALA A 91 -11.50 -15.04 -1.76
C ALA A 91 -10.88 -16.40 -2.11
N ASP A 92 -11.28 -17.02 -3.23
CA ASP A 92 -10.75 -18.29 -3.74
C ASP A 92 -9.64 -18.12 -4.79
N ARG A 93 -9.12 -16.90 -4.99
CA ARG A 93 -8.07 -16.54 -5.95
C ARG A 93 -7.07 -15.54 -5.35
N ASP A 94 -6.00 -15.28 -6.09
CA ASP A 94 -5.03 -14.23 -5.79
C ASP A 94 -5.36 -12.94 -6.56
N ASP A 95 -4.52 -11.93 -6.37
CA ASP A 95 -4.64 -10.59 -6.96
C ASP A 95 -4.46 -10.55 -8.48
N THR A 96 -3.99 -11.65 -9.10
CA THR A 96 -3.90 -11.74 -10.58
C THR A 96 -5.27 -11.88 -11.25
N CYS A 97 -6.34 -12.13 -10.47
CA CYS A 97 -7.72 -12.18 -10.94
C CYS A 97 -8.55 -11.01 -10.37
N PRO A 98 -8.36 -9.77 -10.87
CA PRO A 98 -9.10 -8.62 -10.39
C PRO A 98 -10.59 -8.72 -10.76
N VAL A 99 -11.44 -8.11 -9.95
CA VAL A 99 -12.87 -7.99 -10.23
C VAL A 99 -13.22 -6.60 -10.78
N SER A 100 -14.30 -6.55 -11.55
CA SER A 100 -14.95 -5.33 -12.00
C SER A 100 -16.35 -5.22 -11.38
N GLN A 101 -16.76 -4.04 -10.93
CA GLN A 101 -18.10 -3.86 -10.38
C GLN A 101 -19.14 -3.88 -11.51
N VAL A 102 -20.26 -4.55 -11.28
CA VAL A 102 -21.46 -4.39 -12.10
C VAL A 102 -22.12 -3.07 -11.69
N GLU A 103 -22.15 -2.13 -12.63
CA GLU A 103 -22.56 -0.74 -12.39
C GLU A 103 -23.88 -0.61 -11.62
N GLY A 104 -23.86 0.20 -10.55
CA GLY A 104 -25.04 0.46 -9.72
C GLY A 104 -25.46 -0.71 -8.82
N THR A 105 -24.59 -1.68 -8.58
CA THR A 105 -24.90 -2.86 -7.76
C THR A 105 -23.77 -3.23 -6.79
N ALA A 106 -24.08 -4.10 -5.83
CA ALA A 106 -23.11 -4.74 -4.95
C ALA A 106 -22.53 -6.06 -5.53
N ARG A 107 -22.52 -6.19 -6.85
CA ARG A 107 -22.06 -7.39 -7.57
C ARG A 107 -20.82 -7.09 -8.39
N PHE A 108 -20.01 -8.11 -8.59
CA PHE A 108 -18.72 -8.01 -9.28
C PHE A 108 -18.55 -9.14 -10.28
N THR A 109 -17.87 -8.86 -11.40
CA THR A 109 -17.47 -9.87 -12.38
C THR A 109 -15.97 -10.12 -12.23
N ASP A 110 -15.57 -11.37 -12.02
CA ASP A 110 -14.17 -11.77 -11.95
C ASP A 110 -13.53 -12.02 -13.33
N CYS A 111 -12.24 -12.35 -13.34
CA CYS A 111 -11.48 -12.61 -14.56
C CYS A 111 -11.99 -13.82 -15.38
N ASP A 112 -12.70 -14.77 -14.73
CA ASP A 112 -13.32 -15.94 -15.36
C ASP A 112 -14.76 -15.64 -15.83
N GLY A 113 -15.27 -14.43 -15.59
CA GLY A 113 -16.62 -14.01 -15.92
C GLY A 113 -17.69 -14.48 -14.93
N ARG A 114 -17.31 -14.95 -13.73
CA ARG A 114 -18.27 -15.30 -12.68
C ARG A 114 -18.77 -14.04 -11.98
N GLU A 115 -20.04 -14.05 -11.58
CA GLU A 115 -20.63 -12.97 -10.81
C GLU A 115 -20.57 -13.27 -9.30
N LEU A 116 -19.91 -12.38 -8.55
CA LEU A 116 -19.60 -12.50 -7.13
C LEU A 116 -20.28 -11.40 -6.33
N GLY A 117 -20.59 -11.69 -5.07
CA GLY A 117 -21.05 -10.71 -4.10
C GLY A 117 -19.88 -10.07 -3.37
N TYR A 118 -20.15 -8.98 -2.65
CA TYR A 118 -19.16 -8.32 -1.82
C TYR A 118 -18.47 -9.26 -0.82
N ASP A 119 -19.22 -10.17 -0.20
CA ASP A 119 -18.66 -11.10 0.80
C ASP A 119 -17.87 -12.27 0.20
N ASP A 120 -17.96 -12.49 -1.11
CA ASP A 120 -17.16 -13.48 -1.83
C ASP A 120 -15.74 -12.95 -2.14
N LEU A 121 -15.49 -11.67 -1.88
CA LEU A 121 -14.19 -11.03 -2.08
C LEU A 121 -13.22 -11.29 -0.91
N ALA A 122 -11.92 -11.33 -1.22
CA ALA A 122 -10.88 -11.58 -0.23
C ALA A 122 -10.86 -10.48 0.85
N ARG A 123 -10.59 -10.87 2.10
CA ARG A 123 -10.52 -9.95 3.24
C ARG A 123 -9.08 -9.49 3.47
N PRO A 124 -8.82 -8.19 3.60
CA PRO A 124 -7.55 -7.71 4.11
C PRO A 124 -7.44 -7.92 5.62
N ASP A 125 -6.31 -8.44 6.09
CA ASP A 125 -6.08 -8.63 7.54
C ASP A 125 -5.78 -7.31 8.27
N ARG A 126 -5.11 -6.40 7.56
CA ARG A 126 -4.52 -5.18 8.15
C ARG A 126 -5.02 -3.86 7.55
N VAL A 127 -5.88 -3.88 6.53
CA VAL A 127 -6.55 -2.67 6.00
C VAL A 127 -7.89 -2.50 6.69
N ARG A 128 -8.17 -1.32 7.23
CA ARG A 128 -9.41 -1.05 7.97
C ARG A 128 -9.95 0.35 7.65
N PRO A 129 -11.27 0.53 7.59
CA PRO A 129 -11.86 1.85 7.54
C PRO A 129 -11.83 2.48 8.93
N LEU A 130 -11.45 3.75 9.00
CA LEU A 130 -11.51 4.62 10.18
C LEU A 130 -12.63 5.64 9.96
N ILE A 131 -13.59 5.65 10.86
CA ILE A 131 -14.84 6.40 10.70
C ILE A 131 -14.87 7.57 11.68
N SER A 132 -15.05 8.76 11.12
CA SER A 132 -15.23 10.03 11.82
C SER A 132 -16.26 10.87 11.05
N ASP A 133 -16.12 12.19 10.99
CA ASP A 133 -16.87 13.02 10.02
C ASP A 133 -16.48 12.70 8.57
N VAL A 134 -15.29 12.12 8.38
CA VAL A 134 -14.80 11.58 7.11
C VAL A 134 -14.45 10.10 7.25
N VAL A 135 -14.54 9.39 6.11
CA VAL A 135 -14.10 8.01 5.97
C VAL A 135 -12.68 8.00 5.47
N VAL A 136 -11.81 7.32 6.22
CA VAL A 136 -10.40 7.14 5.89
C VAL A 136 -10.11 5.65 5.81
N ILE A 137 -9.39 5.22 4.78
CA ILE A 137 -8.87 3.86 4.68
C ILE A 137 -7.45 3.84 5.23
N ASP A 138 -7.22 3.09 6.30
CA ASP A 138 -5.89 2.91 6.89
C ASP A 138 -5.13 1.82 6.14
N LEU A 139 -4.04 2.22 5.48
CA LEU A 139 -3.19 1.37 4.63
C LEU A 139 -1.91 0.93 5.33
N ARG A 140 -1.59 1.50 6.51
CA ARG A 140 -0.33 1.26 7.23
C ARG A 140 -0.03 -0.22 7.44
N GLY A 141 -1.06 -0.98 7.75
CA GLY A 141 -0.92 -2.39 8.00
C GLY A 141 -0.51 -3.20 6.77
N ALA A 142 -0.97 -2.81 5.57
CA ALA A 142 -0.64 -3.52 4.34
C ALA A 142 0.72 -3.11 3.75
N GLN A 143 1.24 -1.93 4.11
CA GLN A 143 2.58 -1.49 3.73
C GLN A 143 3.69 -2.20 4.52
N GLN A 144 3.39 -2.71 5.73
CA GLN A 144 4.35 -3.48 6.53
C GLN A 144 4.64 -4.87 5.93
N ASP A 145 3.66 -5.48 5.25
CA ASP A 145 3.84 -6.78 4.59
C ASP A 145 4.76 -6.66 3.38
N ALA A 146 4.61 -5.58 2.62
CA ALA A 146 5.37 -5.30 1.41
C ALA A 146 6.85 -4.98 1.74
N ALA A 147 7.09 -4.22 2.82
CA ALA A 147 8.43 -4.04 3.39
C ALA A 147 9.09 -5.35 3.87
N GLN A 148 8.33 -6.28 4.45
CA GLN A 148 8.85 -7.58 4.88
C GLN A 148 9.18 -8.52 3.71
N ASP A 149 8.43 -8.46 2.62
CA ASP A 149 8.70 -9.23 1.41
C ASP A 149 9.93 -8.68 0.65
N ALA A 150 10.13 -7.36 0.67
CA ALA A 150 11.32 -6.71 0.12
C ALA A 150 12.62 -7.03 0.91
N ASP A 151 12.53 -7.14 2.24
CA ASP A 151 13.64 -7.58 3.10
C ASP A 151 13.89 -9.11 3.03
N GLY A 152 12.90 -9.86 2.54
CA GLY A 152 12.91 -11.33 2.43
C GLY A 152 13.65 -11.90 1.23
N GLU A 153 13.96 -11.09 0.21
CA GLU A 153 14.80 -11.49 -0.93
C GLU A 153 16.30 -11.45 -0.53
N THR A 154 16.67 -12.24 0.48
CA THR A 154 18.06 -12.67 0.69
C THR A 154 18.15 -14.17 0.44
N ASP A 155 18.58 -14.49 -0.80
CA ASP A 155 19.26 -15.71 -1.27
C ASP A 155 18.93 -17.05 -0.56
N PRO A 156 18.38 -18.08 -1.26
CA PRO A 156 18.05 -19.40 -0.71
C PRO A 156 19.27 -20.28 -0.34
N SER A 157 20.45 -19.68 -0.15
CA SER A 157 21.67 -20.38 0.21
C SER A 157 21.89 -20.33 1.72
N GLY A 158 21.12 -21.12 2.47
CA GLY A 158 21.26 -21.31 3.92
C GLY A 158 22.64 -21.85 4.33
N THR A 159 23.65 -20.99 4.40
CA THR A 159 24.95 -21.28 5.00
C THR A 159 25.25 -20.26 6.08
N THR A 160 24.83 -20.58 7.31
CA THR A 160 25.38 -19.96 8.51
C THR A 160 26.87 -20.29 8.57
N THR A 161 27.73 -19.33 8.22
CA THR A 161 29.16 -19.45 8.49
C THR A 161 29.38 -19.18 9.99
N PRO A 162 29.88 -20.14 10.77
CA PRO A 162 30.16 -19.91 12.19
C PRO A 162 31.36 -18.95 12.34
N PRO A 163 31.41 -18.17 13.44
CA PRO A 163 32.54 -17.29 13.69
C PRO A 163 33.81 -18.11 13.94
N THR A 164 34.82 -17.96 13.08
CA THR A 164 36.16 -18.51 13.32
C THR A 164 36.80 -17.74 14.48
N THR A 165 36.76 -18.33 15.67
CA THR A 165 37.60 -17.93 16.80
C THR A 165 39.06 -18.19 16.43
N SER A 166 39.80 -17.14 16.09
CA SER A 166 41.25 -17.20 15.96
C SER A 166 41.87 -16.77 17.29
N GLU A 167 42.00 -17.73 18.21
CA GLU A 167 42.89 -17.65 19.37
C GLU A 167 44.32 -18.05 18.95
N ALA A 168 45.30 -17.54 19.69
CA ALA A 168 46.73 -17.39 19.38
C ALA A 168 47.55 -18.71 19.30
N PRO A 169 48.88 -18.67 19.08
CA PRO A 169 49.84 -18.18 20.09
C PRO A 169 50.76 -17.03 19.67
#